data_AF-A0A838G6Y8-F1
#
_entry.id   AF-A0A838G6Y8-F1
#
_cell.length_a   1.000
_cell.length_b   1.000
_cell.length_c   1.000
_cell.angle_alpha   90.00
_cell.angle_beta   90.00
_cell.angle_gamma   90.00
#
_symmetry.space_group_name_H-M   'P 1'
#
loop_
_entity.id
_entity.type
_entity.pdbx_description
1 polymer ?
#
loop_
_entity_poly.entity_id
_entity_poly.type
_entity_poly.pdbx_seq_one_letter_code
_entity_poly.pdbx_strand_id
1 'polypeptide(L)'
;QPDNPEGVGSDKVFGDLDWPISGKTGTAQNDLGGGDVPPHSWFASYGGEDGEATIASVVMIENIGEGVTYAAPATRMVYDWYITSGLAESQPGTGGQGSDPPSTPESTPD
;
A
#
# COMPACT_ATOMS: atom_id res chain seq x y z
N GLN A 1 2.10 -4.86 -11.09
CA GLN A 1 3.56 -4.85 -11.16
C GLN A 1 3.98 -3.50 -11.72
N PRO A 2 4.80 -2.70 -11.00
CA PRO A 2 5.27 -1.41 -11.49
C PRO A 2 6.40 -1.54 -12.53
N ASP A 3 6.92 -2.75 -12.77
CA ASP A 3 8.03 -3.04 -13.69
C ASP A 3 7.80 -2.54 -15.13
N ASN A 4 8.38 -1.38 -15.43
CA ASN A 4 8.70 -1.04 -16.79
C ASN A 4 10.23 -0.91 -16.90
N PRO A 5 10.93 -1.76 -17.70
CA PRO A 5 12.37 -1.66 -17.89
C PRO A 5 12.85 -0.30 -18.44
N GLU A 6 11.94 0.58 -18.89
CA GLU A 6 12.23 1.96 -19.31
C GLU A 6 12.21 3.00 -18.16
N GLY A 7 11.81 2.64 -16.93
CA GLY A 7 11.83 3.54 -15.77
C GLY A 7 10.86 4.73 -15.87
N VAL A 8 9.62 4.49 -16.31
CA VAL A 8 8.59 5.53 -16.46
C VAL A 8 7.42 5.29 -15.50
N GLY A 9 6.72 6.37 -15.13
CA GLY A 9 5.61 6.28 -14.19
C GLY A 9 6.07 6.03 -12.75
N SER A 10 5.33 5.19 -12.02
CA SER A 10 5.57 4.94 -10.59
C SER A 10 6.91 4.25 -10.29
N ASP A 11 7.56 3.63 -11.28
CA ASP A 11 8.91 3.06 -11.12
C ASP A 11 9.95 4.10 -10.70
N LYS A 12 9.77 5.37 -11.06
CA LYS A 12 10.65 6.47 -10.59
C LYS A 12 10.60 6.69 -9.07
N VAL A 13 9.57 6.18 -8.41
CA VAL A 13 9.29 6.39 -6.98
C VAL A 13 9.51 5.12 -6.17
N PHE A 14 9.25 3.95 -6.77
CA PHE A 14 9.28 2.65 -6.08
C PHE A 14 10.29 1.67 -6.65
N GLY A 15 11.07 2.03 -7.67
CA GLY A 15 12.00 1.11 -8.34
C GLY A 15 13.15 0.62 -7.46
N ASP A 16 13.39 1.27 -6.32
CA ASP A 16 14.35 0.88 -5.29
C ASP A 16 13.70 0.34 -4.00
N LEU A 17 12.38 0.10 -4.02
CA LEU A 17 11.67 -0.53 -2.91
C LEU A 17 11.69 -2.05 -3.09
N ASP A 18 12.49 -2.75 -2.27
CA ASP A 18 12.59 -4.22 -2.29
C ASP A 18 11.31 -4.92 -1.77
N TRP A 19 10.41 -4.17 -1.14
CA TRP A 19 9.15 -4.68 -0.61
C TRP A 19 8.04 -4.67 -1.68
N PRO A 20 7.40 -5.82 -2.00
CA PRO A 20 6.52 -5.91 -3.16
C PRO A 20 5.27 -5.03 -3.04
N ILE A 21 5.02 -4.23 -4.08
CA ILE A 21 3.81 -3.43 -4.21
C ILE A 21 3.17 -3.56 -5.59
N SER A 22 1.89 -3.27 -5.67
CA SER A 22 1.19 -3.00 -6.92
C SER A 22 0.27 -1.80 -6.75
N GLY A 23 0.23 -0.94 -7.76
CA GLY A 23 -0.54 0.29 -7.67
C GLY A 23 -0.80 0.94 -9.01
N LYS A 24 -1.64 1.98 -8.97
CA LYS A 24 -1.99 2.79 -10.13
C LYS A 24 -1.94 4.27 -9.76
N THR A 25 -1.29 5.04 -10.63
CA THR A 25 -1.33 6.50 -10.63
C THR A 25 -2.48 7.01 -11.49
N GLY A 26 -2.98 8.19 -11.17
CA GLY A 26 -3.76 8.99 -12.11
C GLY A 26 -3.82 10.46 -11.73
N THR A 27 -4.45 11.23 -12.61
CA THR A 27 -4.91 12.60 -12.39
C THR A 27 -6.42 12.57 -12.35
N ALA A 28 -7.05 13.26 -11.40
CA ALA A 28 -8.49 13.52 -11.44
C ALA A 28 -8.70 15.00 -11.74
N GLN A 29 -9.11 15.32 -12.97
CA GLN A 29 -9.45 16.69 -13.36
C GLN A 29 -10.61 17.19 -12.51
N ASN A 30 -10.56 18.46 -12.13
CA ASN A 30 -11.70 19.12 -11.51
C ASN A 30 -12.10 20.38 -12.27
N ASP A 31 -13.41 20.58 -12.38
CA ASP A 31 -13.98 21.72 -13.10
C ASP A 31 -14.30 22.89 -12.16
N LEU A 32 -13.83 22.83 -10.91
CA LEU A 32 -14.02 23.86 -9.88
C LEU A 32 -13.13 25.08 -10.19
N GLY A 33 -13.43 25.82 -11.25
CA GLY A 33 -12.72 27.08 -11.54
C GLY A 33 -12.55 27.45 -13.01
N GLY A 34 -13.21 26.75 -13.95
CA GLY A 34 -13.13 27.13 -15.37
C GLY A 34 -11.88 26.65 -16.12
N GLY A 35 -11.24 25.59 -15.62
CA GLY A 35 -10.14 24.90 -16.33
C GLY A 35 -8.72 25.28 -15.89
N ASP A 36 -8.56 26.30 -15.05
CA ASP A 36 -7.25 26.77 -14.56
C ASP A 36 -6.80 26.15 -13.23
N VAL A 37 -7.57 25.20 -12.68
CA VAL A 37 -7.19 24.48 -11.46
C VAL A 37 -6.46 23.19 -11.85
N PRO A 38 -5.27 22.90 -11.30
CA PRO A 38 -4.60 21.65 -11.58
C PRO A 38 -5.46 20.45 -11.16
N PRO A 39 -5.34 19.28 -11.81
CA PRO A 39 -6.05 18.10 -11.37
C PRO A 39 -5.63 17.68 -9.95
N HIS A 40 -6.50 16.94 -9.25
CA HIS A 40 -6.09 16.23 -8.04
C HIS A 40 -5.08 15.13 -8.41
N SER A 41 -4.04 15.03 -7.60
CA SER A 41 -3.04 13.97 -7.68
C SER A 41 -3.52 12.78 -6.84
N TRP A 42 -3.57 11.59 -7.41
CA TRP A 42 -3.90 10.38 -6.65
C TRP A 42 -3.02 9.17 -6.97
N PHE A 43 -2.84 8.34 -5.96
CA PHE A 43 -2.17 7.04 -6.07
C PHE A 43 -2.85 6.03 -5.15
N ALA A 44 -3.23 4.89 -5.72
CA ALA A 44 -3.81 3.78 -4.99
C ALA A 44 -2.93 2.54 -5.17
N SER A 45 -2.62 1.86 -4.07
CA SER A 45 -1.75 0.69 -4.09
C SER A 45 -2.03 -0.27 -2.94
N TYR A 46 -1.55 -1.49 -3.08
CA TYR A 46 -1.45 -2.48 -2.03
C TYR A 46 -0.06 -3.12 -2.07
N GLY A 47 0.38 -3.69 -0.95
CA GLY A 47 1.66 -4.37 -0.88
C GLY A 47 1.75 -5.36 0.27
N GLY A 48 2.77 -6.19 0.20
CA GLY A 48 3.03 -7.26 1.16
C GLY A 48 4.01 -8.29 0.63
N GLU A 49 4.53 -9.12 1.54
CA GLU A 49 5.50 -10.18 1.24
C GLU A 49 4.79 -11.53 1.08
N ASP A 50 5.51 -12.53 0.57
CA ASP A 50 5.02 -13.91 0.42
C ASP A 50 3.68 -14.06 -0.33
N GLY A 51 3.36 -13.07 -1.16
CA GLY A 51 2.10 -13.03 -1.92
C GLY A 51 0.87 -12.61 -1.10
N GLU A 52 1.03 -12.23 0.16
CA GLU A 52 -0.05 -11.74 1.03
C GLU A 52 0.00 -10.21 1.15
N ALA A 53 -1.05 -9.53 0.70
CA ALA A 53 -1.15 -8.08 0.87
C ALA A 53 -1.56 -7.72 2.32
N THR A 54 -0.72 -6.97 3.02
CA THR A 54 -0.90 -6.63 4.44
C THR A 54 -1.32 -5.17 4.65
N ILE A 55 -1.21 -4.33 3.62
CA ILE A 55 -1.67 -2.95 3.64
C ILE A 55 -2.14 -2.49 2.25
N ALA A 56 -3.22 -1.72 2.24
CA ALA A 56 -3.66 -0.91 1.11
C ALA A 56 -3.56 0.57 1.47
N SER A 57 -3.14 1.40 0.51
CA SER A 57 -2.96 2.84 0.66
C SER A 57 -3.63 3.58 -0.49
N VAL A 58 -4.35 4.64 -0.16
CA VAL A 58 -4.89 5.61 -1.14
C VAL A 58 -4.49 7.00 -0.67
N VAL A 59 -3.65 7.67 -1.45
CA VAL A 59 -3.27 9.06 -1.21
C VAL A 59 -3.88 9.93 -2.30
N MET A 60 -4.56 10.99 -1.88
CA MET A 60 -5.11 12.03 -2.76
C MET A 60 -4.70 13.40 -2.24
N ILE A 61 -4.18 14.24 -3.13
CA ILE A 61 -3.78 15.61 -2.84
C ILE A 61 -4.50 16.52 -3.84
N GLU A 62 -5.19 17.53 -3.31
CA GLU A 62 -6.03 18.36 -4.14
C GLU A 62 -5.26 19.38 -4.96
N ASN A 63 -5.70 19.60 -6.20
CA ASN A 63 -5.36 20.74 -7.03
C ASN A 63 -3.86 20.94 -7.29
N ILE A 64 -3.09 19.85 -7.40
CA ILE A 64 -1.63 19.92 -7.43
C ILE A 64 -0.99 19.30 -8.68
N GLY A 65 -1.71 18.45 -9.42
CA GLY A 65 -1.22 17.85 -10.66
C GLY A 65 -1.12 16.32 -10.63
N GLU A 66 -0.04 15.80 -11.18
CA GLU A 66 0.10 14.37 -11.50
C GLU A 66 0.35 13.47 -10.29
N GLY A 67 -0.36 12.33 -10.26
CA GLY A 67 -0.24 11.28 -9.23
C GLY A 67 1.19 10.82 -8.97
N VAL A 68 2.00 10.64 -10.02
CA VAL A 68 3.40 10.19 -9.90
C VAL A 68 4.30 11.25 -9.23
N THR A 69 3.96 12.52 -9.36
CA THR A 69 4.78 13.65 -8.87
C THR A 69 4.52 13.92 -7.39
N TYR A 70 3.30 13.72 -6.91
CA TYR A 70 2.92 14.09 -5.54
C TYR A 70 2.36 12.93 -4.72
N ALA A 71 1.34 12.23 -5.20
CA ALA A 71 0.69 11.17 -4.42
C ALA A 71 1.57 9.92 -4.27
N ALA A 72 2.28 9.51 -5.32
CA ALA A 72 3.16 8.34 -5.25
C ALA A 72 4.31 8.52 -4.23
N PRO A 73 5.06 9.64 -4.18
CA PRO A 73 6.05 9.88 -3.13
C PRO A 73 5.46 9.87 -1.72
N ALA A 74 4.26 10.42 -1.53
CA ALA A 74 3.59 10.37 -0.24
C ALA A 74 3.19 8.93 0.13
N THR A 75 2.72 8.12 -0.82
CA THR A 75 2.48 6.69 -0.60
C THR A 75 3.77 5.94 -0.25
N ARG A 76 4.92 6.28 -0.86
CA ARG A 76 6.22 5.70 -0.49
C ARG A 76 6.55 5.94 0.98
N MET A 77 6.35 7.15 1.49
CA MET A 77 6.56 7.46 2.91
C MET A 77 5.68 6.61 3.84
N VAL A 78 4.43 6.34 3.43
CA VAL A 78 3.52 5.44 4.18
C VAL A 78 4.08 4.01 4.22
N TYR A 79 4.58 3.50 3.10
CA TYR A 79 5.16 2.15 3.06
C TYR A 79 6.48 2.06 3.84
N ASP A 80 7.39 3.03 3.69
CA ASP A 80 8.64 3.04 4.45
C ASP A 80 8.36 3.02 5.96
N TRP A 81 7.39 3.83 6.41
CA TRP A 81 6.97 3.82 7.82
C TRP A 81 6.32 2.49 8.22
N TYR A 82 5.42 1.95 7.41
CA TYR A 82 4.75 0.68 7.70
C TYR A 82 5.75 -0.46 7.88
N ILE A 83 6.71 -0.58 6.96
CA ILE A 83 7.79 -1.58 6.99
C ILE A 83 8.67 -1.38 8.24
N THR A 84 9.17 -0.16 8.48
CA THR A 84 10.09 0.11 9.59
C THR A 84 9.43 0.09 10.97
N SER A 85 8.10 0.23 11.04
CA SER A 85 7.34 0.15 12.30
C SER A 85 7.16 -1.28 12.84
N GLY A 86 7.44 -2.31 12.03
CA GLY A 86 7.18 -3.73 12.36
C GLY A 86 5.72 -4.17 12.19
N LEU A 87 4.83 -3.26 11.76
CA LEU A 87 3.41 -3.59 11.50
C LEU A 87 3.23 -4.54 10.31
N ALA A 88 4.19 -4.55 9.38
CA ALA A 88 4.23 -5.49 8.26
C ALA A 88 4.35 -6.95 8.72
N GLU A 89 5.19 -7.21 9.72
CA GLU A 89 5.42 -8.56 10.28
C GLU A 89 4.35 -8.96 11.29
N SER A 90 3.67 -7.98 11.91
CA SER A 90 2.69 -8.25 12.96
C SER A 90 1.30 -8.62 12.44
N GLN A 91 1.07 -8.61 11.13
CA GLN A 91 -0.21 -9.04 10.59
C GLN A 91 -0.29 -10.57 10.67
N PRO A 92 -1.25 -11.16 11.41
CA PRO A 92 -1.47 -12.58 11.32
C PRO A 92 -1.85 -12.90 9.88
N GLY A 93 -1.01 -13.66 9.20
CA GLY A 93 -1.28 -14.10 7.84
C GLY A 93 -2.66 -14.75 7.77
N THR A 94 -3.38 -14.53 6.68
CA THR A 94 -4.66 -15.19 6.42
C THR A 94 -4.49 -16.70 6.09
N GLY A 95 -3.39 -17.30 6.52
CA GLY A 95 -3.06 -18.71 6.40
C GLY A 95 -3.52 -19.50 7.63
N GLY A 96 -4.59 -20.28 7.47
CA GLY A 96 -4.88 -21.44 8.32
C GLY A 96 -5.62 -21.14 9.62
N GLN A 97 -6.94 -21.16 9.54
CA GLN A 97 -7.79 -21.46 10.69
C GLN A 97 -7.49 -22.91 11.12
N GLY A 98 -6.57 -23.09 12.08
CA GLY A 98 -6.09 -24.42 12.46
C GLY A 98 -5.09 -24.38 13.61
N SER A 99 -5.49 -23.85 14.75
CA SER A 99 -4.93 -24.30 16.03
C SER A 99 -6.08 -24.36 17.01
N ASP A 100 -6.51 -25.60 17.29
CA ASP A 100 -7.44 -25.92 18.37
C ASP A 100 -7.04 -25.16 19.64
N PRO A 101 -8.02 -24.69 20.44
CA PRO A 101 -7.70 -24.18 21.77
C PRO A 101 -6.96 -25.26 22.57
N PRO A 102 -6.03 -24.90 23.47
CA PRO A 102 -5.36 -25.89 24.29
C PRO A 102 -6.41 -26.69 25.05
N SER A 103 -6.45 -28.01 24.83
CA SER A 103 -7.27 -28.92 25.61
C SER A 103 -6.86 -28.79 27.07
N THR A 104 -7.74 -28.19 27.89
CA THR A 104 -7.62 -28.22 29.34
C THR A 104 -7.52 -29.69 29.77
N PRO A 105 -6.54 -30.09 30.62
CA PRO A 105 -6.58 -31.42 31.20
C PRO A 105 -7.80 -31.50 32.12
N GLU A 106 -8.76 -32.35 31.74
CA GLU A 106 -9.90 -32.70 32.58
C GLU A 106 -9.36 -33.31 33.89
N SER A 107 -9.69 -32.68 35.02
CA SER A 107 -9.39 -33.25 36.33
C SER A 107 -10.39 -34.35 36.62
N THR A 108 -9.96 -35.60 36.59
CA THR A 108 -10.73 -36.74 37.10
C THR A 108 -10.87 -36.62 38.62
N PRO A 109 -12.08 -36.61 39.19
CA PRO A 109 -12.24 -36.79 40.64
C PRO A 109 -12.24 -38.28 40.99
N ASP A 110 -11.55 -38.62 42.09
CA ASP A 110 -11.66 -39.91 42.80
C ASP A 110 -13.04 -40.12 43.42
#